data_AF-A0A9E2EWE0-F1
#
_entry.id   AF-A0A9E2EWE0-F1
#
_cell.length_a   1.000
_cell.length_b   1.000
_cell.length_c   1.000
_cell.angle_alpha   90.00
_cell.angle_beta   90.00
_cell.angle_gamma   90.00
#
_symmetry.space_group_name_H-M   'P 1'
#
loop_
_entity.id
_entity.type
_entity.pdbx_description
1 polymer ?
#
loop_
_entity_poly.entity_id
_entity_poly.type
_entity_poly.pdbx_seq_one_letter_code
_entity_poly.pdbx_strand_id
1 'polypeptide(L)'
;IFGNAMIMLGSENDNEYGKFVKVPKDLTGINTQTPYIIVEEIDDHYNRAIAAGAKIILDIKDEDYGGRGYSCQDLEGYIWNFGSYNPWE
;
A
#
# COMPACT_ATOMS: atom_id res chain seq x y z
N ILE A 1 6.87 13.61 15.87
CA ILE A 1 7.31 13.56 14.45
C ILE A 1 8.77 13.11 14.41
N PHE A 2 9.05 11.88 13.96
CA PHE A 2 10.43 11.41 13.73
C PHE A 2 10.89 11.81 12.31
N GLY A 3 11.12 13.12 12.08
CA GLY A 3 11.72 13.65 10.85
C GLY A 3 11.04 13.25 9.53
N ASN A 4 11.78 13.40 8.42
CA ASN A 4 11.40 12.86 7.11
C ASN A 4 11.66 11.35 7.13
N ALA A 5 10.61 10.54 7.13
CA ALA A 5 10.72 9.09 7.02
C ALA A 5 10.83 8.68 5.54
N MET A 6 11.73 7.74 5.25
CA MET A 6 11.90 7.15 3.92
C MET A 6 11.49 5.68 3.96
N ILE A 7 10.63 5.27 3.03
CA ILE A 7 10.38 3.86 2.76
C ILE A 7 11.28 3.46 1.59
N MET A 8 12.11 2.45 1.80
CA MET A 8 12.90 1.84 0.73
C MET A 8 12.18 0.60 0.23
N LEU A 9 11.94 0.53 -1.08
CA LEU A 9 11.40 -0.63 -1.75
C LEU A 9 12.53 -1.30 -2.54
N GLY A 10 12.63 -2.62 -2.44
CA GLY A 10 13.62 -3.42 -3.14
C GLY A 10 12.94 -4.54 -3.92
N SER A 11 13.48 -4.87 -5.09
CA SER A 11 13.01 -5.99 -5.88
C SER A 11 13.37 -7.32 -5.22
N GLU A 12 12.54 -8.34 -5.46
CA GLU A 12 12.86 -9.72 -5.14
C GLU A 12 14.22 -10.12 -5.73
N ASN A 13 15.02 -10.84 -4.95
CA ASN A 13 16.33 -11.33 -5.36
C ASN A 13 16.76 -12.51 -4.47
N ASP A 14 17.77 -13.27 -4.91
CA ASP A 14 18.27 -14.47 -4.21
C ASP A 14 19.55 -14.22 -3.38
N ASN A 15 19.81 -12.97 -2.96
CA ASN A 15 20.96 -12.67 -2.12
C ASN A 15 20.75 -13.16 -0.65
N GLU A 16 21.74 -12.96 0.21
CA GLU A 16 21.65 -13.38 1.62
C GLU A 16 20.43 -12.82 2.36
N TYR A 17 20.00 -11.59 2.05
CA TYR A 17 18.80 -10.99 2.63
C TYR A 17 17.52 -11.57 2.01
N GLY A 18 17.51 -11.80 0.70
CA GLY A 18 16.38 -12.37 -0.05
C GLY A 18 15.89 -13.72 0.46
N LYS A 19 16.75 -14.49 1.15
CA LYS A 19 16.37 -15.74 1.80
C LYS A 19 15.36 -15.58 2.95
N PHE A 20 15.23 -14.38 3.51
CA PHE A 20 14.34 -14.10 4.65
C PHE A 20 13.03 -13.43 4.28
N VAL A 21 12.85 -13.07 3.00
CA VAL A 21 11.67 -12.35 2.52
C VAL A 21 11.07 -13.07 1.32
N LYS A 22 9.74 -13.09 1.25
CA LYS A 22 9.00 -13.66 0.12
C LYS A 22 7.88 -12.73 -0.28
N VAL A 23 7.66 -12.66 -1.58
CA VAL A 23 6.54 -11.93 -2.18
C VAL A 23 5.21 -12.66 -1.87
N PRO A 24 4.13 -11.95 -1.55
CA PRO A 24 2.85 -12.57 -1.16
C PRO A 24 2.30 -13.55 -2.18
N LYS A 25 2.52 -13.32 -3.49
CA LYS A 25 2.10 -14.26 -4.55
C LYS A 25 2.66 -15.68 -4.35
N ASP A 26 3.85 -15.82 -3.76
CA ASP A 26 4.48 -17.11 -3.46
C ASP A 26 3.99 -17.73 -2.15
N LEU A 27 3.30 -16.92 -1.33
CA LEU A 27 2.73 -17.29 -0.04
C LEU A 27 1.19 -17.35 -0.09
N THR A 28 0.62 -17.78 -1.23
CA THR A 28 -0.85 -17.89 -1.44
C THR A 28 -1.62 -16.57 -1.29
N GLY A 29 -0.95 -15.43 -1.48
CA GLY A 29 -1.52 -14.09 -1.39
C GLY A 29 -1.53 -13.50 0.03
N ILE A 30 -1.02 -14.22 1.03
CA ILE A 30 -1.00 -13.74 2.42
C ILE A 30 0.01 -12.60 2.55
N ASN A 31 -0.47 -11.45 3.03
CA ASN A 31 0.36 -10.31 3.41
C ASN A 31 0.51 -10.28 4.93
N THR A 32 1.75 -10.29 5.43
CA THR A 32 2.04 -10.19 6.88
C THR A 32 2.26 -8.75 7.33
N GLN A 33 2.45 -7.83 6.39
CA GLN A 33 2.56 -6.39 6.60
C GLN A 33 1.93 -5.66 5.41
N THR A 34 1.27 -4.54 5.67
CA THR A 34 0.66 -3.68 4.63
C THR A 34 0.89 -2.22 5.00
N PRO A 35 1.61 -1.43 4.20
CA PRO A 35 1.82 -0.02 4.50
C PRO A 35 0.52 0.78 4.33
N TYR A 36 0.43 1.88 5.07
CA TYR A 36 -0.53 2.95 4.83
C TYR A 36 0.24 4.20 4.45
N ILE A 37 -0.12 4.79 3.31
CA ILE A 37 0.53 5.98 2.75
C ILE A 37 -0.49 7.11 2.76
N ILE A 38 -0.12 8.21 3.42
CA ILE A 38 -0.94 9.42 3.45
C ILE A 38 -0.87 10.10 2.08
N VAL A 39 -2.03 10.36 1.49
CA VAL A 39 -2.18 11.03 0.20
C VAL A 39 -3.26 12.11 0.36
N GLU A 40 -2.90 13.36 0.09
CA GLU A 40 -3.80 14.52 0.21
C GLU A 40 -4.94 14.44 -0.83
N GLU A 41 -4.59 14.34 -2.11
CA GLU A 41 -5.55 14.21 -3.22
C GLU A 41 -5.92 12.73 -3.48
N ILE A 42 -6.60 12.11 -2.50
CA ILE A 42 -6.85 10.66 -2.49
C ILE A 42 -7.75 10.18 -3.65
N ASP A 43 -8.79 10.93 -4.01
CA ASP A 43 -9.69 10.56 -5.12
C ASP A 43 -8.95 10.60 -6.48
N ASP A 44 -8.09 11.60 -6.70
CA ASP A 44 -7.26 11.69 -7.90
C ASP A 44 -6.22 10.56 -7.96
N HIS A 45 -5.65 10.19 -6.82
CA HIS A 45 -4.77 9.03 -6.73
C HIS A 45 -5.50 7.72 -7.04
N TYR A 46 -6.71 7.54 -6.49
CA TYR A 46 -7.56 6.38 -6.75
C TYR A 46 -7.92 6.23 -8.22
N ASN A 47 -8.37 7.32 -8.86
CA ASN A 47 -8.70 7.33 -10.29
C ASN A 47 -7.49 6.98 -11.17
N ARG A 48 -6.30 7.50 -10.82
CA ARG A 48 -5.05 7.13 -11.51
C ARG A 48 -4.72 5.66 -11.33
N ALA A 49 -4.89 5.10 -10.14
CA ALA A 49 -4.65 3.69 -9.88
C ALA A 49 -5.56 2.78 -10.71
N ILE A 50 -6.86 3.09 -10.77
CA ILE A 50 -7.81 2.38 -11.65
C ILE A 50 -7.39 2.49 -13.11
N ALA A 51 -7.08 3.69 -13.59
CA ALA A 51 -6.70 3.91 -14.98
C ALA A 51 -5.41 3.16 -15.36
N ALA A 52 -4.50 2.95 -14.40
CA ALA A 52 -3.30 2.14 -14.55
C ALA A 52 -3.54 0.62 -14.45
N GLY A 53 -4.78 0.18 -14.16
CA GLY A 53 -5.13 -1.23 -14.05
C GLY A 53 -4.82 -1.85 -12.69
N ALA A 54 -4.68 -1.05 -11.62
CA ALA A 54 -4.48 -1.56 -10.27
C ALA A 54 -5.67 -2.43 -9.85
N LYS A 55 -5.38 -3.54 -9.15
CA LYS A 55 -6.42 -4.41 -8.60
C LYS A 55 -6.92 -3.83 -7.28
N ILE A 56 -8.09 -3.19 -7.30
CA ILE A 56 -8.72 -2.66 -6.09
C ILE A 56 -9.25 -3.81 -5.23
N ILE A 57 -8.90 -3.79 -3.94
CA ILE A 57 -9.29 -4.80 -2.94
C ILE A 57 -10.40 -4.25 -2.04
N LEU A 58 -10.24 -3.00 -1.60
CA LEU A 58 -11.26 -2.23 -0.88
C LEU A 58 -11.48 -0.93 -1.65
N ASP A 59 -12.73 -0.67 -2.01
CA ASP A 59 -13.12 0.54 -2.74
C ASP A 59 -12.89 1.79 -1.90
N ILE A 60 -12.77 2.94 -2.57
CA ILE A 60 -12.58 4.21 -1.89
C ILE A 60 -13.82 4.59 -1.09
N LYS A 61 -13.64 4.89 0.20
CA LYS A 61 -14.72 5.32 1.08
C LYS A 61 -14.23 6.27 2.15
N ASP A 62 -15.17 7.03 2.70
CA ASP A 62 -14.95 7.77 3.93
C ASP A 62 -14.94 6.78 5.10
N GLU A 63 -14.06 7.00 6.06
CA GLU A 63 -13.89 6.14 7.22
C GLU A 63 -14.54 6.76 8.47
N ASP A 64 -15.12 5.93 9.34
CA ASP A 64 -15.85 6.39 10.53
C ASP A 64 -14.96 7.15 11.52
N TYR A 65 -13.65 6.88 11.50
CA TYR A 65 -12.64 7.56 12.31
C TYR A 65 -12.06 8.80 11.64
N GLY A 66 -12.59 9.20 10.48
CA GLY A 66 -12.15 10.34 9.70
C GLY A 66 -11.19 9.98 8.56
N GLY A 67 -11.13 10.87 7.57
CA GLY A 67 -10.40 10.67 6.34
C GLY A 67 -11.14 9.78 5.34
N ARG A 68 -10.48 9.56 4.20
CA ARG A 68 -10.98 8.78 3.06
C ARG A 68 -9.84 7.95 2.51
N GLY A 69 -10.10 6.71 2.11
CA GLY A 69 -9.04 5.82 1.65
C GLY A 69 -9.53 4.58 0.90
N TYR A 70 -8.59 3.89 0.28
CA TYR A 70 -8.81 2.65 -0.46
C TYR A 70 -7.60 1.71 -0.33
N SER A 71 -7.80 0.45 -0.71
CA SER A 71 -6.72 -0.54 -0.75
C SER A 71 -6.61 -1.20 -2.12
N CYS A 72 -5.40 -1.42 -2.59
CA CYS A 72 -5.14 -2.14 -3.84
C CYS A 72 -3.99 -3.14 -3.72
N GLN A 73 -3.92 -4.06 -4.68
CA GLN A 73 -2.88 -5.06 -4.81
C GLN A 73 -2.01 -4.79 -6.05
N ASP A 74 -0.69 -4.91 -5.89
CA ASP A 74 0.26 -4.82 -7.00
C ASP A 74 0.50 -6.16 -7.71
N LEU A 75 1.40 -6.19 -8.70
CA LEU A 75 1.71 -7.37 -9.51
C LEU A 75 2.42 -8.48 -8.73
N GLU A 76 3.05 -8.18 -7.59
CA GLU A 76 3.72 -9.14 -6.72
C GLU A 76 2.81 -9.64 -5.58
N GLY A 77 1.60 -9.10 -5.50
CA GLY A 77 0.58 -9.48 -4.54
C GLY A 77 0.61 -8.66 -3.25
N TYR A 78 1.42 -7.61 -3.15
CA TYR A 78 1.45 -6.75 -1.96
C TYR A 78 0.21 -5.88 -1.88
N ILE A 79 -0.34 -5.77 -0.67
CA ILE A 79 -1.47 -4.88 -0.38
C ILE A 79 -0.95 -3.53 0.07
N TRP A 80 -1.43 -2.49 -0.60
CA TRP A 80 -1.15 -1.09 -0.33
C TRP A 80 -2.43 -0.40 0.14
N ASN A 81 -2.32 0.41 1.18
CA ASN A 81 -3.42 1.26 1.65
C ASN A 81 -3.05 2.72 1.43
N PHE A 82 -3.96 3.48 0.85
CA PHE A 82 -3.81 4.91 0.62
C PHE A 82 -4.99 5.64 1.24
N GLY A 83 -4.73 6.77 1.88
CA GLY A 83 -5.81 7.60 2.40
C GLY A 83 -5.36 8.97 2.90
N SER A 84 -6.32 9.83 3.19
CA SER A 84 -6.09 11.20 3.66
C SER A 84 -6.01 11.31 5.19
N TYR A 85 -6.33 10.25 5.93
CA TYR A 85 -6.25 10.27 7.40
C TYR A 85 -4.80 10.41 7.86
N ASN A 86 -4.51 11.49 8.59
CA ASN A 86 -3.22 11.72 9.25
C ASN A 86 -3.38 11.52 10.77
N PRO A 87 -2.86 10.43 11.36
CA PRO A 87 -3.02 10.16 12.80
C PRO A 87 -2.21 11.10 13.71
N TRP A 88 -1.41 12.01 13.13
CA TRP A 88 -0.58 12.96 13.88
C TRP A 88 -1.20 14.36 13.97
N GLU A 89 -2.34 14.57 13.33
CA GLU A 89 -3.17 15.77 13.41
C GLU A 89 -4.44 15.47 14.22
#